data_AF-A0A232M257-F1
#
_entry.id   AF-A0A232M257-F1
#
_cell.length_a   1.000
_cell.length_b   1.000
_cell.length_c   1.000
_cell.angle_alpha   90.00
_cell.angle_beta   90.00
_cell.angle_gamma   90.00
#
_symmetry.space_group_name_H-M   'P 1'
#
loop_
_entity.id
_entity.type
_entity.pdbx_description
1 polymer ?
#
loop_
_entity_poly.entity_id
_entity_poly.type
_entity_poly.pdbx_seq_one_letter_code
_entity_poly.pdbx_strand_id
1 'polypeptide(L)'
;SNFSNFLLLSLLLTYFLVFACFLSRSTNSRYIFHPLRTPERILTQPDKSLTECSRWKGIMGKVFDATEGMGQVSCRIFAKHNTPESCWVVLYGKVYDVTDFLSSHPGGMKVILKLAGQDATQEYDPIHPPGTLEDNLPREAMLGTVDPESLESIPKAVTEQQATPPELRNGPPSMNTLLNLDEIEAAATKQISRKAWAYYYSAADDLTSKRWNNEAYHAILLRPRVFIDCSRCDLSTAFLGHRVGLPIFVCPAAMARFAHPTGEAGIAAACRRFGAVQVISNNASMTPEQIVQEAGPDQVFGWQLYVQVDRKKSETMLARINKLKAIKFVVLTLDAPAPGKREDDERHNLASKSSPAAFQPSMGGTAGPRGSIGVGRQLFAGTDATLTWDTALPWLAKHTSLPIVLKGLQTHEDAYIASLHAPQIKGIILSNHGGRALDTAPPAVHTLLEIRKYCPEVFNKLDVWVDGGVRRGTDVVKALCLGARGVGIGRAALWGLGAGGIEGVERTLQSL
;
A
#
# COMPACT_ATOMS: atom_id res chain seq x y z
N SER A 1 70.62 8.19 4.38
CA SER A 1 69.49 7.31 4.77
C SER A 1 68.45 7.37 3.65
N ASN A 2 68.23 6.31 2.88
CA ASN A 2 67.57 5.03 3.24
C ASN A 2 66.05 5.13 3.40
N PHE A 3 65.36 4.25 2.64
CA PHE A 3 63.98 3.77 2.80
C PHE A 3 62.81 4.76 2.58
N SER A 4 62.29 4.78 1.34
CA SER A 4 60.83 4.70 1.08
C SER A 4 60.44 4.40 -0.38
N ASN A 5 61.27 4.73 -1.37
CA ASN A 5 60.92 4.53 -2.80
C ASN A 5 61.16 3.10 -3.37
N PHE A 6 61.29 2.07 -2.52
CA PHE A 6 61.57 0.69 -2.96
C PHE A 6 60.46 -0.34 -2.67
N LEU A 7 59.34 0.07 -2.06
CA LEU A 7 58.23 -0.83 -1.72
C LEU A 7 56.99 -0.72 -2.61
N LEU A 8 56.92 0.29 -3.50
CA LEU A 8 55.77 0.50 -4.39
C LEU A 8 55.91 -0.15 -5.78
N LEU A 9 57.07 -0.73 -6.10
CA LEU A 9 57.37 -1.25 -7.44
C LEU A 9 57.45 -2.80 -7.53
N SER A 10 57.37 -3.52 -6.40
CA SER A 10 57.47 -5.00 -6.37
C SER A 10 56.15 -5.76 -6.21
N LEU A 11 55.02 -5.05 -6.06
CA LEU A 11 53.68 -5.65 -5.90
C LEU A 11 52.78 -5.54 -7.15
N LEU A 12 53.26 -4.90 -8.21
CA LEU A 12 52.54 -4.70 -9.48
C LEU A 12 53.01 -5.61 -10.63
N LEU A 13 53.95 -6.55 -10.38
CA LEU A 13 54.58 -7.36 -11.41
C LEU A 13 54.43 -8.90 -11.25
N THR A 14 53.57 -9.38 -10.36
CA THR A 14 53.47 -10.82 -10.00
C THR A 14 52.10 -11.46 -10.29
N TYR A 15 51.24 -10.80 -11.09
CA TYR A 15 49.93 -11.34 -11.50
C TYR A 15 49.65 -11.25 -13.01
N PHE A 16 50.70 -11.07 -13.82
CA PHE A 16 50.71 -11.42 -15.24
C PHE A 16 51.70 -12.59 -15.42
N LEU A 17 51.30 -13.63 -16.18
CA LEU A 17 52.05 -14.88 -16.48
C LEU A 17 51.93 -16.06 -15.51
N VAL A 18 50.71 -16.52 -15.21
CA VAL A 18 50.40 -17.97 -15.20
C VAL A 18 49.02 -18.20 -15.82
N PHE A 19 48.82 -19.32 -16.53
CA PHE A 19 47.56 -19.77 -17.15
C PHE A 19 47.01 -19.01 -18.37
N ALA A 20 47.85 -18.90 -19.41
CA ALA A 20 47.39 -19.03 -20.78
C ALA A 20 47.82 -20.40 -21.34
N CYS A 21 47.03 -21.45 -21.06
CA CYS A 21 47.10 -22.74 -21.79
C CYS A 21 45.95 -23.70 -21.40
N PHE A 22 44.82 -23.61 -22.11
CA PHE A 22 44.01 -24.79 -22.44
C PHE A 22 43.36 -24.55 -23.80
N LEU A 23 43.79 -25.33 -24.80
CA LEU A 23 43.38 -25.21 -26.19
C LEU A 23 42.14 -26.07 -26.49
N SER A 24 41.27 -25.51 -27.32
CA SER A 24 40.50 -26.20 -28.38
C SER A 24 39.68 -27.46 -28.04
N ARG A 25 38.36 -27.33 -28.22
CA ARG A 25 37.60 -28.27 -29.07
C ARG A 25 36.43 -27.54 -29.74
N SER A 26 36.07 -27.96 -30.96
CA SER A 26 35.27 -27.17 -31.89
C SER A 26 33.92 -27.79 -32.25
N THR A 27 33.01 -26.90 -32.71
CA THR A 27 32.01 -27.09 -33.79
C THR A 27 30.84 -28.09 -33.66
N ASN A 28 29.66 -27.60 -34.10
CA ASN A 28 28.48 -28.33 -34.61
C ASN A 28 27.68 -29.15 -33.56
N SER A 29 26.35 -29.33 -33.62
CA SER A 29 25.29 -29.03 -34.62
C SER A 29 23.91 -29.21 -33.92
N ARG A 30 22.72 -28.67 -34.28
CA ARG A 30 22.19 -27.87 -35.42
C ARG A 30 21.11 -26.89 -34.91
N TYR A 31 20.67 -25.93 -35.73
CA TYR A 31 19.32 -25.33 -35.65
C TYR A 31 18.31 -26.18 -36.44
N ILE A 32 17.06 -26.25 -35.98
CA ILE A 32 15.92 -26.75 -36.78
C ILE A 32 14.82 -25.69 -36.76
N PHE A 33 14.59 -25.06 -37.91
CA PHE A 33 13.38 -24.31 -38.19
C PHE A 33 12.36 -25.23 -38.88
N HIS A 34 11.08 -25.12 -38.53
CA HIS A 34 9.98 -25.52 -39.39
C HIS A 34 8.91 -24.41 -39.42
N PRO A 35 8.10 -24.30 -40.49
CA PRO A 35 7.59 -23.00 -40.92
C PRO A 35 6.18 -22.65 -40.46
N LEU A 36 5.93 -21.34 -40.55
CA LEU A 36 4.66 -20.61 -40.67
C LEU A 36 3.40 -21.43 -41.01
N ARG A 37 2.33 -21.16 -40.25
CA ARG A 37 0.96 -21.07 -40.78
C ARG A 37 0.31 -19.78 -40.30
N THR A 38 -0.07 -18.92 -41.24
CA THR A 38 -1.19 -17.98 -41.08
C THR A 38 -2.51 -18.75 -41.17
N PRO A 39 -3.63 -18.18 -40.69
CA PRO A 39 -4.47 -17.48 -41.67
C PRO A 39 -5.04 -16.13 -41.21
N GLU A 40 -5.16 -15.26 -42.22
CA GLU A 40 -6.28 -14.37 -42.51
C GLU A 40 -6.71 -13.22 -41.57
N ARG A 41 -6.77 -12.05 -42.22
CA ARG A 41 -7.45 -10.83 -41.77
C ARG A 41 -8.96 -11.07 -41.68
N ILE A 42 -9.59 -10.45 -40.69
CA ILE A 42 -10.92 -9.83 -40.88
C ILE A 42 -10.73 -8.33 -40.65
N LEU A 43 -11.20 -7.51 -41.60
CA LEU A 43 -11.15 -6.05 -41.57
C LEU A 43 -12.58 -5.50 -41.44
N THR A 44 -12.70 -4.27 -40.91
CA THR A 44 -13.92 -3.43 -40.83
C THR A 44 -14.98 -3.91 -39.81
N GLN A 45 -15.72 -3.08 -39.06
CA GLN A 45 -15.75 -1.61 -38.91
C GLN A 45 -16.48 -1.24 -37.56
N PRO A 46 -16.84 0.03 -37.25
CA PRO A 46 -16.08 0.93 -36.38
C PRO A 46 -16.69 1.18 -34.97
N ASP A 47 -15.92 1.94 -34.19
CA ASP A 47 -16.25 2.76 -33.01
C ASP A 47 -17.73 2.94 -32.60
N LYS A 48 -18.03 2.56 -31.35
CA LYS A 48 -19.14 3.11 -30.54
C LYS A 48 -18.67 3.36 -29.11
N SER A 49 -17.77 4.32 -28.96
CA SER A 49 -17.56 5.06 -27.72
C SER A 49 -18.82 5.85 -27.32
N LEU A 50 -18.88 6.28 -26.04
CA LEU A 50 -19.95 7.07 -25.42
C LEU A 50 -21.28 6.33 -25.12
N THR A 51 -21.33 5.53 -24.03
CA THR A 51 -22.26 5.70 -22.88
C THR A 51 -22.12 4.57 -21.84
N GLU A 52 -21.17 4.69 -20.88
CA GLU A 52 -21.21 3.91 -19.62
C GLU A 52 -20.85 4.79 -18.40
N CYS A 53 -21.70 5.79 -18.10
CA CYS A 53 -21.62 6.57 -16.86
C CYS A 53 -22.77 6.24 -15.87
N SER A 54 -23.55 5.20 -16.14
CA SER A 54 -24.81 4.88 -15.45
C SER A 54 -24.83 3.54 -14.69
N ARG A 55 -23.73 2.77 -14.71
CA ARG A 55 -23.69 1.39 -14.19
C ARG A 55 -23.22 1.24 -12.72
N TRP A 56 -22.70 2.30 -12.11
CA TRP A 56 -22.13 2.27 -10.74
C TRP A 56 -23.10 2.67 -9.61
N LYS A 57 -24.42 2.63 -9.83
CA LYS A 57 -25.42 2.76 -8.75
C LYS A 57 -25.64 1.47 -7.94
N GLY A 58 -25.00 0.36 -8.33
CA GLY A 58 -25.26 -0.98 -7.79
C GLY A 58 -24.37 -1.48 -6.65
N ILE A 59 -23.46 -0.65 -6.09
CA ILE A 59 -22.51 -1.07 -5.04
C ILE A 59 -22.76 -0.32 -3.72
N MET A 60 -24.02 -0.29 -3.29
CA MET A 60 -24.35 -0.18 -1.86
C MET A 60 -24.26 -1.59 -1.27
N GLY A 61 -23.17 -1.88 -0.55
CA GLY A 61 -23.07 -3.10 0.25
C GLY A 61 -24.14 -3.12 1.34
N LYS A 62 -24.53 -4.33 1.79
CA LYS A 62 -25.61 -4.56 2.76
C LYS A 62 -25.35 -3.91 4.13
N VAL A 63 -25.62 -2.61 4.26
CA VAL A 63 -25.79 -1.95 5.57
C VAL A 63 -27.19 -2.32 6.08
N PHE A 64 -27.31 -3.18 7.10
CA PHE A 64 -28.58 -3.68 7.68
C PHE A 64 -29.86 -3.36 6.87
N ASP A 65 -30.13 -4.14 5.82
CA ASP A 65 -31.23 -3.87 4.87
C ASP A 65 -32.57 -4.41 5.41
N ALA A 66 -32.96 -3.87 6.56
CA ALA A 66 -34.16 -4.20 7.31
C ALA A 66 -34.69 -2.93 8.00
N THR A 67 -35.01 -1.91 7.21
CA THR A 67 -35.68 -0.69 7.70
C THR A 67 -37.19 -0.88 7.92
N GLU A 68 -37.76 -2.00 7.47
CA GLU A 68 -39.15 -2.36 7.76
C GLU A 68 -39.34 -2.61 9.27
N GLY A 69 -40.03 -1.68 9.94
CA GLY A 69 -40.44 -1.80 11.34
C GLY A 69 -39.57 -1.05 12.36
N MET A 70 -38.50 -0.37 11.95
CA MET A 70 -37.67 0.43 12.86
C MET A 70 -38.11 1.90 12.90
N GLY A 71 -38.21 2.47 14.09
CA GLY A 71 -38.74 3.82 14.30
C GLY A 71 -37.83 4.93 13.75
N GLN A 72 -38.44 6.06 13.39
CA GLN A 72 -37.69 7.30 13.11
C GLN A 72 -37.18 7.92 14.41
N VAL A 73 -35.89 8.26 14.43
CA VAL A 73 -35.24 8.98 15.53
C VAL A 73 -35.19 10.46 15.17
N SER A 74 -35.74 11.33 16.02
CA SER A 74 -35.73 12.77 15.79
C SER A 74 -34.32 13.37 15.91
N CYS A 75 -33.95 14.28 14.98
CA CYS A 75 -32.69 15.04 15.06
C CYS A 75 -32.43 15.71 16.41
N ARG A 76 -33.48 16.22 17.08
CA ARG A 76 -33.36 16.88 18.39
C ARG A 76 -33.08 15.91 19.55
N ILE A 77 -33.25 14.61 19.32
CA ILE A 77 -32.95 13.56 20.31
C ILE A 77 -31.50 13.14 20.13
N PHE A 78 -31.10 12.59 18.97
CA PHE A 78 -29.75 12.04 18.80
C PHE A 78 -28.64 13.08 19.02
N ALA A 79 -28.86 14.35 18.65
CA ALA A 79 -27.89 15.44 18.87
C ALA A 79 -27.52 15.69 20.35
N LYS A 80 -28.31 15.18 21.30
CA LYS A 80 -28.02 15.23 22.76
C LYS A 80 -27.06 14.14 23.22
N HIS A 81 -26.93 13.06 22.45
CA HIS A 81 -26.06 11.92 22.76
C HIS A 81 -24.65 12.21 22.23
N ASN A 82 -24.00 13.20 22.86
CA ASN A 82 -22.72 13.76 22.43
C ASN A 82 -21.60 13.67 23.49
N THR A 83 -21.75 12.79 24.50
CA THR A 83 -20.78 12.63 25.61
C THR A 83 -20.20 11.20 25.67
N PRO A 84 -19.10 10.94 26.41
CA PRO A 84 -18.57 9.58 26.60
C PRO A 84 -19.55 8.58 27.22
N GLU A 85 -20.51 9.07 28.01
CA GLU A 85 -21.52 8.29 28.71
C GLU A 85 -22.81 8.11 27.88
N SER A 86 -22.93 8.83 26.77
CA SER A 86 -24.01 8.66 25.80
C SER A 86 -23.60 9.23 24.45
N CYS A 87 -23.20 8.36 23.53
CA CYS A 87 -22.57 8.71 22.26
C CYS A 87 -23.29 8.04 21.09
N TRP A 88 -24.10 8.80 20.36
CA TRP A 88 -24.77 8.33 19.14
C TRP A 88 -24.18 9.02 17.91
N VAL A 89 -24.16 8.31 16.77
CA VAL A 89 -23.74 8.84 15.47
C VAL A 89 -24.74 8.47 14.39
N VAL A 90 -24.87 9.32 13.36
CA VAL A 90 -25.58 8.96 12.13
C VAL A 90 -24.57 8.47 11.09
N LEU A 91 -24.84 7.30 10.49
CA LEU A 91 -24.08 6.71 9.41
C LEU A 91 -25.05 6.22 8.32
N TYR A 92 -24.91 6.72 7.10
CA TYR A 92 -25.75 6.39 5.94
C TYR A 92 -27.26 6.56 6.23
N GLY A 93 -27.64 7.59 7.00
CA GLY A 93 -29.03 7.87 7.40
C GLY A 93 -29.58 6.97 8.52
N LYS A 94 -28.75 6.12 9.14
CA LYS A 94 -29.10 5.24 10.27
C LYS A 94 -28.44 5.73 11.54
N VAL A 95 -29.15 5.68 12.67
CA VAL A 95 -28.65 6.11 13.99
C VAL A 95 -28.08 4.90 14.73
N TYR A 96 -26.85 5.04 15.22
CA TYR A 96 -26.16 4.01 15.99
C TYR A 96 -25.79 4.53 17.38
N ASP A 97 -26.10 3.75 18.43
CA ASP A 97 -25.47 3.91 19.74
C ASP A 97 -24.09 3.24 19.70
N VAL A 98 -23.04 4.02 19.93
CA VAL A 98 -21.66 3.55 19.94
C VAL A 98 -20.99 3.74 21.30
N THR A 99 -21.77 4.03 22.35
CA THR A 99 -21.30 4.34 23.71
C THR A 99 -20.37 3.25 24.25
N ASP A 100 -20.82 1.99 24.28
CA ASP A 100 -20.00 0.87 24.78
C ASP A 100 -18.79 0.58 23.88
N PHE A 101 -18.93 0.82 22.57
CA PHE A 101 -17.88 0.61 21.57
C PHE A 101 -16.77 1.66 21.63
N LEU A 102 -17.01 2.84 22.23
CA LEU A 102 -15.98 3.89 22.39
C LEU A 102 -14.67 3.36 22.96
N SER A 103 -14.75 2.52 23.99
CA SER A 103 -13.62 1.97 24.73
C SER A 103 -12.78 0.96 23.92
N SER A 104 -13.40 0.28 22.95
CA SER A 104 -12.80 -0.79 22.14
C SER A 104 -12.47 -0.37 20.71
N HIS A 105 -12.92 0.81 20.27
CA HIS A 105 -12.65 1.36 18.94
C HIS A 105 -11.13 1.45 18.63
N PRO A 106 -10.63 0.81 17.56
CA PRO A 106 -9.19 0.79 17.24
C PRO A 106 -8.55 2.17 17.01
N GLY A 107 -9.30 3.13 16.45
CA GLY A 107 -8.83 4.52 16.30
C GLY A 107 -8.86 5.34 17.61
N GLY A 108 -9.36 4.76 18.70
CA GLY A 108 -9.59 5.37 20.01
C GLY A 108 -10.90 6.17 20.10
N MET A 109 -11.49 6.22 21.30
CA MET A 109 -12.79 6.88 21.58
C MET A 109 -12.86 8.34 21.11
N LYS A 110 -11.74 9.07 21.16
CA LYS A 110 -11.68 10.52 20.85
C LYS A 110 -11.91 10.85 19.38
N VAL A 111 -11.85 9.88 18.48
CA VAL A 111 -12.20 10.09 17.06
C VAL A 111 -13.72 10.09 16.91
N ILE A 112 -14.40 9.11 17.49
CA ILE A 112 -15.87 9.00 17.49
C ILE A 112 -16.50 10.18 18.24
N LEU A 113 -15.98 10.53 19.42
CA LEU A 113 -16.54 11.61 20.26
C LEU A 113 -16.57 12.99 19.60
N LYS A 114 -15.74 13.27 18.59
CA LYS A 114 -15.81 14.51 17.80
C LYS A 114 -17.06 14.60 16.92
N LEU A 115 -17.61 13.44 16.55
CA LEU A 115 -18.75 13.27 15.64
C LEU A 115 -20.00 12.82 16.41
N ALA A 116 -19.92 12.73 17.73
CA ALA A 116 -21.06 12.37 18.58
C ALA A 116 -22.17 13.42 18.45
N GLY A 117 -23.41 12.96 18.33
CA GLY A 117 -24.57 13.79 18.02
C GLY A 117 -24.59 14.39 16.60
N GLN A 118 -23.78 13.87 15.66
CA GLN A 118 -23.68 14.38 14.27
C GLN A 118 -23.80 13.26 13.21
N ASP A 119 -23.95 13.66 11.94
CA ASP A 119 -23.73 12.77 10.80
C ASP A 119 -22.23 12.58 10.56
N ALA A 120 -21.77 11.35 10.81
CA ALA A 120 -20.39 10.93 10.70
C ALA A 120 -20.06 10.30 9.34
N THR A 121 -21.04 10.15 8.43
CA THR A 121 -20.91 9.33 7.20
C THR A 121 -19.70 9.72 6.35
N GLN A 122 -19.46 11.02 6.14
CA GLN A 122 -18.37 11.51 5.29
C GLN A 122 -16.97 11.26 5.90
N GLU A 123 -16.86 11.22 7.23
CA GLU A 123 -15.62 10.90 7.93
C GLU A 123 -15.43 9.39 8.10
N TYR A 124 -16.53 8.63 8.18
CA TYR A 124 -16.54 7.18 8.39
C TYR A 124 -16.28 6.39 7.10
N ASP A 125 -17.04 6.64 6.03
CA ASP A 125 -17.06 5.83 4.80
C ASP A 125 -15.67 5.67 4.15
N PRO A 126 -14.84 6.71 4.00
CA PRO A 126 -13.53 6.56 3.36
C PRO A 126 -12.51 5.76 4.19
N ILE A 127 -12.79 5.52 5.48
CA ILE A 127 -11.89 4.84 6.43
C ILE A 127 -12.29 3.37 6.61
N HIS A 128 -13.59 3.07 6.70
CA HIS A 128 -14.05 1.76 7.15
C HIS A 128 -14.55 0.91 5.97
N PRO A 129 -14.07 -0.35 5.84
CA PRO A 129 -14.64 -1.30 4.88
C PRO A 129 -16.15 -1.49 5.08
N PRO A 130 -16.95 -1.63 4.01
CA PRO A 130 -18.34 -2.04 4.13
C PRO A 130 -18.47 -3.38 4.89
N GLY A 131 -19.44 -3.48 5.80
CA GLY A 131 -19.56 -4.60 6.74
C GLY A 131 -18.91 -4.37 8.11
N THR A 132 -18.13 -3.30 8.29
CA THR A 132 -17.45 -3.02 9.58
C THR A 132 -18.42 -2.79 10.74
N LEU A 133 -19.60 -2.22 10.50
CA LEU A 133 -20.62 -2.03 11.54
C LEU A 133 -21.20 -3.38 11.98
N GLU A 134 -21.57 -4.22 11.01
CA GLU A 134 -22.13 -5.56 11.22
C GLU A 134 -21.14 -6.51 11.92
N ASP A 135 -19.84 -6.39 11.62
CA ASP A 135 -18.78 -7.23 12.21
C ASP A 135 -18.40 -6.81 13.66
N ASN A 136 -18.70 -5.57 14.09
CA ASN A 136 -18.17 -5.00 15.34
C ASN A 136 -19.21 -4.42 16.31
N LEU A 137 -20.45 -4.16 15.86
CA LEU A 137 -21.54 -3.67 16.71
C LEU A 137 -22.65 -4.73 16.83
N PRO A 138 -23.27 -4.90 18.01
CA PRO A 138 -24.46 -5.72 18.16
C PRO A 138 -25.61 -5.10 17.35
N ARG A 139 -26.59 -5.91 16.90
CA ARG A 139 -27.71 -5.43 16.07
C ARG A 139 -28.54 -4.37 16.80
N GLU A 140 -28.61 -4.51 18.12
CA GLU A 140 -29.29 -3.64 19.08
C GLU A 140 -28.68 -2.23 19.15
N ALA A 141 -27.43 -2.05 18.69
CA ALA A 141 -26.80 -0.73 18.58
C ALA A 141 -27.42 0.13 17.47
N MET A 142 -28.09 -0.47 16.47
CA MET A 142 -28.80 0.30 15.45
C MET A 142 -30.18 0.70 15.98
N LEU A 143 -30.36 1.98 16.27
CA LEU A 143 -31.57 2.48 16.95
C LEU A 143 -32.73 2.79 16.00
N GLY A 144 -32.44 3.11 14.74
CA GLY A 144 -33.44 3.48 13.75
C GLY A 144 -32.88 4.29 12.59
N THR A 145 -33.75 4.95 11.85
CA THR A 145 -33.40 5.88 10.75
C THR A 145 -33.66 7.32 11.16
N VAL A 146 -33.00 8.27 10.49
CA VAL A 146 -33.28 9.70 10.61
C VAL A 146 -33.81 10.24 9.28
N ASP A 147 -34.71 11.21 9.33
CA ASP A 147 -35.26 11.87 8.15
C ASP A 147 -34.17 12.76 7.48
N PRO A 148 -33.82 12.53 6.19
CA PRO A 148 -32.79 13.29 5.49
C PRO A 148 -32.99 14.81 5.50
N GLU A 149 -34.23 15.30 5.37
CA GLU A 149 -34.50 16.75 5.37
C GLU A 149 -34.18 17.37 6.74
N SER A 150 -34.39 16.61 7.82
CA SER A 150 -34.12 17.05 9.18
C SER A 150 -32.62 17.14 9.51
N LEU A 151 -31.74 16.44 8.80
CA LEU A 151 -30.27 16.53 8.95
C LEU A 151 -29.70 17.85 8.41
N GLU A 152 -30.32 18.44 7.39
CA GLU A 152 -29.88 19.74 6.84
C GLU A 152 -30.18 20.90 7.79
N SER A 153 -31.12 20.73 8.72
CA SER A 153 -31.56 21.74 9.69
C SER A 153 -30.61 21.93 10.89
N ILE A 154 -29.66 21.01 11.09
CA ILE A 154 -28.62 21.16 12.11
C ILE A 154 -27.58 22.15 11.55
N PRO A 155 -27.27 23.27 12.25
CA PRO A 155 -26.32 24.24 11.74
C PRO A 155 -24.95 23.59 11.63
N LYS A 156 -24.56 23.23 10.40
CA LYS A 156 -23.22 22.77 10.06
C LYS A 156 -22.25 23.87 10.51
N ALA A 157 -21.46 23.58 11.56
CA ALA A 157 -20.30 24.41 11.88
C ALA A 157 -19.51 24.53 10.59
N VAL A 158 -19.26 25.76 10.13
CA VAL A 158 -18.76 26.03 8.78
C VAL A 158 -17.38 25.38 8.61
N THR A 159 -17.38 24.15 8.11
CA THR A 159 -16.21 23.54 7.52
C THR A 159 -15.95 24.37 6.28
N GLU A 160 -14.78 24.99 6.21
CA GLU A 160 -14.36 25.71 5.03
C GLU A 160 -14.51 24.78 3.82
N GLN A 161 -15.50 25.04 2.98
CA GLN A 161 -15.45 24.63 1.59
C GLN A 161 -14.24 25.35 1.01
N GLN A 162 -13.08 24.69 1.06
CA GLN A 162 -11.86 25.19 0.43
C GLN A 162 -12.20 25.44 -1.03
N ALA A 163 -12.33 26.72 -1.37
CA ALA A 163 -12.69 27.13 -2.70
C ALA A 163 -11.71 26.48 -3.68
N THR A 164 -12.23 25.73 -4.64
CA THR A 164 -11.44 25.13 -5.71
C THR A 164 -10.61 26.24 -6.36
N PRO A 165 -9.26 26.11 -6.40
CA PRO A 165 -8.43 27.16 -6.99
C PRO A 165 -8.90 27.53 -8.40
N PRO A 166 -8.85 28.82 -8.81
CA PRO A 166 -9.39 29.27 -10.11
C PRO A 166 -8.83 28.54 -11.35
N GLU A 167 -7.71 27.83 -11.20
CA GLU A 167 -7.05 27.02 -12.23
C GLU A 167 -7.82 25.73 -12.60
N LEU A 168 -8.77 25.26 -11.77
CA LEU A 168 -9.58 24.05 -12.04
C LEU A 168 -10.69 24.26 -13.10
N ARG A 169 -10.59 25.32 -13.93
CA ARG A 169 -11.51 25.57 -15.06
C ARG A 169 -11.37 24.58 -16.21
N ASN A 170 -10.21 23.93 -16.32
CA ASN A 170 -10.04 22.75 -17.15
C ASN A 170 -10.22 21.53 -16.25
N GLY A 171 -11.01 20.54 -16.70
CA GLY A 171 -11.18 19.27 -16.00
C GLY A 171 -9.86 18.51 -15.81
N PRO A 172 -9.87 17.37 -15.09
CA PRO A 172 -8.65 16.59 -14.86
C PRO A 172 -7.96 16.26 -16.20
N PRO A 173 -6.61 16.36 -16.25
CA PRO A 173 -5.87 16.13 -17.49
C PRO A 173 -6.12 14.71 -18.01
N SER A 174 -6.14 14.52 -19.33
CA SER A 174 -6.27 13.18 -19.91
C SER A 174 -5.11 12.30 -19.43
N MET A 175 -5.39 11.09 -18.94
CA MET A 175 -4.37 10.18 -18.41
C MET A 175 -3.24 9.93 -19.44
N ASN A 176 -3.58 9.88 -20.73
CA ASN A 176 -2.61 9.71 -21.83
C ASN A 176 -1.60 10.86 -21.96
N THR A 177 -1.91 12.06 -21.44
CA THR A 177 -0.99 13.21 -21.45
C THR A 177 -0.01 13.24 -20.28
N LEU A 178 -0.24 12.44 -19.23
CA LEU A 178 0.65 12.36 -18.07
C LEU A 178 1.82 11.43 -18.41
N LEU A 179 3.02 11.96 -18.62
CA LEU A 179 4.16 11.24 -19.20
C LEU A 179 5.03 10.51 -18.17
N ASN A 180 4.83 10.77 -16.87
CA ASN A 180 5.62 10.16 -15.80
C ASN A 180 4.91 10.24 -14.44
N LEU A 181 5.48 9.56 -13.44
CA LEU A 181 4.90 9.48 -12.10
C LEU A 181 4.86 10.81 -11.33
N ASP A 182 5.71 11.78 -11.69
CA ASP A 182 5.73 13.09 -11.03
C ASP A 182 4.55 13.96 -11.51
N GLU A 183 4.21 13.88 -12.81
CA GLU A 183 3.00 14.47 -13.39
C GLU A 183 1.72 13.81 -12.87
N ILE A 184 1.73 12.49 -12.67
CA ILE A 184 0.61 11.76 -12.04
C ILE A 184 0.43 12.19 -10.57
N GLU A 185 1.51 12.30 -9.81
CA GLU A 185 1.49 12.82 -8.41
C GLU A 185 0.97 14.27 -8.36
N ALA A 186 1.34 15.12 -9.32
CA ALA A 186 0.82 16.48 -9.44
C ALA A 186 -0.68 16.52 -9.82
N ALA A 187 -1.12 15.67 -10.75
CA ALA A 187 -2.53 15.56 -11.14
C ALA A 187 -3.42 15.03 -10.00
N ALA A 188 -2.93 14.05 -9.24
CA ALA A 188 -3.63 13.53 -8.06
C ALA A 188 -3.74 14.56 -6.94
N THR A 189 -2.65 15.30 -6.68
CA THR A 189 -2.58 16.33 -5.62
C THR A 189 -3.61 17.46 -5.82
N LYS A 190 -4.05 17.71 -7.06
CA LYS A 190 -5.10 18.70 -7.37
C LYS A 190 -6.54 18.18 -7.20
N GLN A 191 -6.73 16.86 -7.05
CA GLN A 191 -8.05 16.20 -7.05
C GLN A 191 -8.43 15.61 -5.70
N ILE A 192 -7.47 15.03 -4.97
CA ILE A 192 -7.72 14.41 -3.67
C ILE A 192 -7.83 15.46 -2.56
N SER A 193 -8.46 15.09 -1.43
CA SER A 193 -8.54 15.97 -0.26
C SER A 193 -7.16 16.23 0.37
N ARG A 194 -7.01 17.37 1.08
CA ARG A 194 -5.80 17.67 1.85
C ARG A 194 -5.47 16.59 2.89
N LYS A 195 -6.49 15.92 3.44
CA LYS A 195 -6.40 14.75 4.34
C LYS A 195 -5.72 13.58 3.65
N ALA A 196 -6.21 13.20 2.46
CA ALA A 196 -5.64 12.14 1.64
C ALA A 196 -4.19 12.44 1.25
N TRP A 197 -3.92 13.66 0.76
CA TRP A 197 -2.58 14.10 0.42
C TRP A 197 -1.62 14.00 1.61
N ALA A 198 -2.00 14.55 2.78
CA ALA A 198 -1.16 14.54 3.97
C ALA A 198 -0.90 13.10 4.47
N TYR A 199 -1.90 12.22 4.37
CA TYR A 199 -1.74 10.82 4.72
C TYR A 199 -0.81 10.04 3.77
N TYR A 200 -0.88 10.28 2.46
CA TYR A 200 -0.07 9.57 1.47
C TYR A 200 1.35 10.15 1.28
N TYR A 201 1.48 11.48 1.18
CA TYR A 201 2.74 12.15 0.93
C TYR A 201 3.73 11.97 2.10
N SER A 202 3.24 11.99 3.33
CA SER A 202 4.06 12.02 4.53
C SER A 202 4.91 10.75 4.75
N ALA A 203 5.98 10.96 5.50
CA ALA A 203 6.96 9.99 5.95
C ALA A 203 7.32 10.32 7.42
N ALA A 204 8.24 9.56 8.01
CA ALA A 204 8.75 9.81 9.36
C ALA A 204 9.57 11.11 9.41
N ASP A 205 9.40 11.84 10.50
CA ASP A 205 10.20 12.99 10.94
C ASP A 205 10.55 13.97 9.80
N ASP A 206 11.83 14.08 9.42
CA ASP A 206 12.33 15.08 8.45
C ASP A 206 12.20 14.64 6.98
N LEU A 207 11.49 13.53 6.72
CA LEU A 207 11.32 12.90 5.40
C LEU A 207 12.64 12.46 4.74
N THR A 208 13.72 12.29 5.51
CA THR A 208 15.07 12.02 5.00
C THR A 208 15.18 10.66 4.30
N SER A 209 14.72 9.57 4.93
CA SER A 209 14.62 8.22 4.34
C SER A 209 13.78 8.24 3.07
N LYS A 210 12.67 8.99 3.06
CA LYS A 210 11.79 9.12 1.87
C LYS A 210 12.57 9.70 0.70
N ARG A 211 13.33 10.78 0.93
CA ARG A 211 14.17 11.42 -0.10
C ARG A 211 15.32 10.53 -0.55
N TRP A 212 16.07 9.93 0.37
CA TRP A 212 17.19 9.05 0.02
C TRP A 212 16.76 7.80 -0.77
N ASN A 213 15.58 7.23 -0.49
CA ASN A 213 15.02 6.15 -1.30
C ASN A 213 14.92 6.53 -2.80
N ASN A 214 14.54 7.78 -3.09
CA ASN A 214 14.47 8.30 -4.46
C ASN A 214 15.87 8.57 -5.03
N GLU A 215 16.70 9.32 -4.29
CA GLU A 215 18.00 9.79 -4.76
C GLU A 215 19.03 8.66 -5.00
N ALA A 216 18.98 7.57 -4.22
CA ALA A 216 19.96 6.48 -4.30
C ALA A 216 20.06 5.83 -5.69
N TYR A 217 18.94 5.73 -6.43
CA TYR A 217 18.94 5.19 -7.79
C TYR A 217 19.69 6.08 -8.80
N HIS A 218 19.92 7.36 -8.52
CA HIS A 218 20.68 8.26 -9.41
C HIS A 218 22.18 7.95 -9.41
N ALA A 219 22.72 7.43 -8.29
CA ALA A 219 24.13 7.00 -8.20
C ALA A 219 24.42 5.70 -8.96
N ILE A 220 23.38 4.93 -9.33
CA ILE A 220 23.51 3.64 -10.01
C ILE A 220 23.35 3.86 -11.52
N LEU A 221 24.48 3.87 -12.23
CA LEU A 221 24.52 4.11 -13.68
C LEU A 221 24.35 2.79 -14.48
N LEU A 222 23.53 2.84 -15.53
CA LEU A 222 23.39 1.74 -16.49
C LEU A 222 24.50 1.81 -17.54
N ARG A 223 25.08 0.66 -17.89
CA ARG A 223 26.04 0.50 -19.00
C ARG A 223 25.37 -0.28 -20.13
N PRO A 224 24.61 0.37 -21.03
CA PRO A 224 23.87 -0.32 -22.08
C PRO A 224 24.84 -1.07 -23.02
N ARG A 225 24.39 -2.23 -23.51
CA ARG A 225 25.13 -3.02 -24.50
C ARG A 225 24.74 -2.54 -25.90
N VAL A 226 25.74 -2.30 -26.75
CA VAL A 226 25.58 -1.96 -28.16
C VAL A 226 25.66 -3.22 -29.03
N PHE A 227 25.13 -3.16 -30.26
CA PHE A 227 25.05 -4.28 -31.21
C PHE A 227 24.32 -5.54 -30.66
N ILE A 228 23.21 -5.33 -29.95
CA ILE A 228 22.29 -6.38 -29.51
C ILE A 228 20.95 -6.20 -30.25
N ASP A 229 20.34 -7.29 -30.71
CA ASP A 229 18.99 -7.28 -31.24
C ASP A 229 17.97 -7.12 -30.10
N CYS A 230 17.34 -5.95 -30.04
CA CYS A 230 16.29 -5.59 -29.08
C CYS A 230 14.90 -5.49 -29.75
N SER A 231 14.70 -6.08 -30.92
CA SER A 231 13.41 -6.10 -31.64
C SER A 231 12.27 -6.76 -30.84
N ARG A 232 12.62 -7.57 -29.84
CA ARG A 232 11.69 -8.19 -28.88
C ARG A 232 12.21 -7.98 -27.46
N CYS A 233 11.30 -7.59 -26.57
CA CYS A 233 11.52 -7.53 -25.13
C CYS A 233 10.38 -8.29 -24.45
N ASP A 234 10.68 -9.04 -23.39
CA ASP A 234 9.71 -9.69 -22.52
C ASP A 234 9.99 -9.25 -21.09
N LEU A 235 8.99 -8.65 -20.45
CA LEU A 235 9.05 -8.17 -19.07
C LEU A 235 8.50 -9.20 -18.08
N SER A 236 7.97 -10.33 -18.57
CA SER A 236 7.39 -11.35 -17.71
C SER A 236 8.42 -12.01 -16.81
N THR A 237 7.99 -12.33 -15.59
CA THR A 237 8.82 -12.98 -14.57
C THR A 237 7.91 -13.89 -13.73
N ALA A 238 8.40 -14.38 -12.59
CA ALA A 238 7.59 -15.10 -11.61
C ALA A 238 7.81 -14.56 -10.20
N PHE A 239 6.75 -14.46 -9.41
CA PHE A 239 6.80 -14.13 -7.98
C PHE A 239 6.42 -15.38 -7.20
N LEU A 240 7.35 -15.96 -6.44
CA LEU A 240 7.17 -17.24 -5.71
C LEU A 240 6.70 -18.40 -6.62
N GLY A 241 7.12 -18.39 -7.88
CA GLY A 241 6.73 -19.37 -8.90
C GLY A 241 5.45 -19.05 -9.68
N HIS A 242 4.68 -18.02 -9.29
CA HIS A 242 3.52 -17.57 -10.08
C HIS A 242 3.97 -16.63 -11.20
N ARG A 243 3.69 -16.99 -12.46
CA ARG A 243 4.06 -16.16 -13.62
C ARG A 243 3.23 -14.87 -13.66
N VAL A 244 3.90 -13.75 -13.97
CA VAL A 244 3.33 -12.40 -14.01
C VAL A 244 3.78 -11.66 -15.27
N GLY A 245 3.03 -10.63 -15.67
CA GLY A 245 3.29 -9.85 -16.89
C GLY A 245 4.36 -8.77 -16.71
N LEU A 246 4.55 -8.27 -15.49
CA LEU A 246 5.54 -7.24 -15.14
C LEU A 246 6.40 -7.67 -13.95
N PRO A 247 7.65 -7.17 -13.83
CA PRO A 247 8.49 -7.34 -12.66
C PRO A 247 8.16 -6.32 -11.56
N ILE A 248 6.92 -5.86 -11.53
CA ILE A 248 6.41 -4.79 -10.66
C ILE A 248 5.28 -5.34 -9.80
N PHE A 249 5.28 -4.97 -8.52
CA PHE A 249 4.17 -5.22 -7.61
C PHE A 249 3.67 -3.92 -6.99
N VAL A 250 2.38 -3.82 -6.73
CA VAL A 250 1.83 -2.76 -5.88
C VAL A 250 1.99 -3.17 -4.42
N CYS A 251 2.72 -2.34 -3.67
CA CYS A 251 2.98 -2.52 -2.24
C CYS A 251 1.69 -2.46 -1.41
N PRO A 252 1.66 -3.05 -0.20
CA PRO A 252 0.53 -2.90 0.71
C PRO A 252 0.40 -1.44 1.15
N ALA A 253 -0.66 -0.79 0.66
CA ALA A 253 -0.98 0.60 0.95
C ALA A 253 -2.41 0.68 1.48
N ALA A 254 -2.56 1.06 2.74
CA ALA A 254 -3.84 1.22 3.43
C ALA A 254 -4.59 2.48 2.97
N MET A 255 -5.92 2.47 3.13
CA MET A 255 -6.82 3.61 2.87
C MET A 255 -6.81 4.09 1.41
N ALA A 256 -6.89 3.21 0.42
CA ALA A 256 -6.96 3.60 -0.99
C ALA A 256 -8.25 4.38 -1.34
N ARG A 257 -9.34 4.23 -0.57
CA ARG A 257 -10.58 5.02 -0.74
C ARG A 257 -10.41 6.51 -0.45
N PHE A 258 -9.31 6.94 0.21
CA PHE A 258 -8.94 8.35 0.29
C PHE A 258 -8.53 8.96 -1.06
N ALA A 259 -8.08 8.14 -2.02
CA ALA A 259 -7.73 8.57 -3.37
C ALA A 259 -8.93 8.57 -4.31
N HIS A 260 -9.70 7.48 -4.32
CA HIS A 260 -10.84 7.29 -5.21
C HIS A 260 -11.83 6.24 -4.63
N PRO A 261 -13.15 6.38 -4.82
CA PRO A 261 -14.15 5.46 -4.24
C PRO A 261 -13.96 3.97 -4.57
N THR A 262 -13.35 3.64 -5.72
CA THR A 262 -13.03 2.25 -6.12
C THR A 262 -11.97 1.58 -5.24
N GLY A 263 -11.23 2.35 -4.44
CA GLY A 263 -10.27 1.87 -3.44
C GLY A 263 -9.28 0.83 -3.96
N GLU A 264 -8.96 -0.14 -3.10
CA GLU A 264 -8.01 -1.21 -3.36
C GLU A 264 -8.48 -2.17 -4.48
N ALA A 265 -9.78 -2.27 -4.75
CA ALA A 265 -10.31 -3.03 -5.89
C ALA A 265 -10.04 -2.34 -7.24
N GLY A 266 -9.99 -1.00 -7.27
CA GLY A 266 -9.57 -0.25 -8.46
C GLY A 266 -8.10 -0.51 -8.82
N ILE A 267 -7.24 -0.65 -7.81
CA ILE A 267 -5.85 -1.11 -7.99
C ILE A 267 -5.83 -2.56 -8.52
N ALA A 268 -6.68 -3.44 -7.99
CA ALA A 268 -6.79 -4.83 -8.46
C ALA A 268 -7.17 -4.91 -9.95
N ALA A 269 -8.13 -4.08 -10.40
CA ALA A 269 -8.56 -4.03 -11.80
C ALA A 269 -7.42 -3.61 -12.75
N ALA A 270 -6.61 -2.60 -12.36
CA ALA A 270 -5.44 -2.19 -13.15
C ALA A 270 -4.34 -3.25 -13.13
N CYS A 271 -4.01 -3.83 -11.98
CA CYS A 271 -3.01 -4.90 -11.86
C CYS A 271 -3.38 -6.11 -12.75
N ARG A 272 -4.67 -6.47 -12.84
CA ARG A 272 -5.19 -7.54 -13.70
C ARG A 272 -4.80 -7.35 -15.17
N ARG A 273 -4.89 -6.12 -15.69
CA ARG A 273 -4.63 -5.78 -17.10
C ARG A 273 -3.16 -5.93 -17.50
N PHE A 274 -2.24 -5.59 -16.60
CA PHE A 274 -0.79 -5.66 -16.83
C PHE A 274 -0.17 -6.97 -16.30
N GLY A 275 -0.95 -7.81 -15.63
CA GLY A 275 -0.45 -8.99 -14.94
C GLY A 275 0.54 -8.63 -13.80
N ALA A 276 0.32 -7.50 -13.12
CA ALA A 276 1.12 -7.09 -11.96
C ALA A 276 0.58 -7.73 -10.67
N VAL A 277 1.45 -7.93 -9.68
CA VAL A 277 1.05 -8.42 -8.35
C VAL A 277 0.47 -7.28 -7.52
N GLN A 278 -0.60 -7.52 -6.76
CA GLN A 278 -1.04 -6.61 -5.69
C GLN A 278 -0.82 -7.26 -4.34
N VAL A 279 -0.05 -6.62 -3.47
CA VAL A 279 -0.02 -6.96 -2.04
C VAL A 279 -1.07 -6.10 -1.35
N ILE A 280 -2.11 -6.72 -0.80
CA ILE A 280 -3.20 -6.04 -0.11
C ILE A 280 -2.77 -5.72 1.32
N SER A 281 -3.04 -4.51 1.83
CA SER A 281 -2.74 -4.16 3.23
C SER A 281 -3.72 -4.80 4.20
N ASN A 282 -3.24 -5.19 5.38
CA ASN A 282 -4.07 -5.61 6.51
C ASN A 282 -5.10 -4.55 6.91
N ASN A 283 -4.78 -3.28 6.62
CA ASN A 283 -5.56 -2.09 6.98
C ASN A 283 -6.15 -1.40 5.72
N ALA A 284 -6.48 -2.18 4.69
CA ALA A 284 -7.17 -1.69 3.51
C ALA A 284 -8.53 -1.07 3.85
N SER A 285 -8.97 -0.08 3.06
CA SER A 285 -10.30 0.55 3.17
C SER A 285 -11.44 -0.30 2.54
N MET A 286 -11.13 -1.53 2.14
CA MET A 286 -12.06 -2.50 1.56
C MET A 286 -11.78 -3.88 2.14
N THR A 287 -12.80 -4.75 2.19
CA THR A 287 -12.62 -6.12 2.68
C THR A 287 -11.82 -6.97 1.69
N PRO A 288 -11.12 -8.03 2.16
CA PRO A 288 -10.35 -8.92 1.28
C PRO A 288 -11.17 -9.46 0.10
N GLU A 289 -12.41 -9.88 0.38
CA GLU A 289 -13.36 -10.45 -0.58
C GLU A 289 -13.75 -9.45 -1.68
N GLN A 290 -13.98 -8.18 -1.34
CA GLN A 290 -14.29 -7.14 -2.32
C GLN A 290 -13.11 -6.83 -3.23
N ILE A 291 -11.88 -6.84 -2.69
CA ILE A 291 -10.67 -6.54 -3.46
C ILE A 291 -10.38 -7.66 -4.47
N VAL A 292 -10.60 -8.91 -4.09
CA VAL A 292 -10.39 -10.08 -4.97
C VAL A 292 -11.64 -10.54 -5.72
N GLN A 293 -12.76 -9.81 -5.63
CA GLN A 293 -14.07 -10.24 -6.16
C GLN A 293 -14.02 -10.52 -7.67
N GLU A 294 -13.30 -9.69 -8.43
CA GLU A 294 -13.11 -9.87 -9.88
C GLU A 294 -11.72 -10.41 -10.25
N ALA A 295 -11.05 -11.11 -9.32
CA ALA A 295 -9.73 -11.69 -9.58
C ALA A 295 -9.76 -12.62 -10.80
N GLY A 296 -8.89 -12.35 -11.77
CA GLY A 296 -8.65 -13.29 -12.87
C GLY A 296 -8.01 -14.60 -12.37
N PRO A 297 -8.14 -15.73 -13.09
CA PRO A 297 -7.61 -17.03 -12.66
C PRO A 297 -6.10 -17.01 -12.40
N ASP A 298 -5.36 -16.25 -13.22
CA ASP A 298 -3.91 -16.07 -13.13
C ASP A 298 -3.48 -14.85 -12.30
N GLN A 299 -4.42 -14.10 -11.72
CA GLN A 299 -4.10 -12.91 -10.95
C GLN A 299 -3.53 -13.28 -9.57
N VAL A 300 -2.42 -12.63 -9.21
CA VAL A 300 -1.64 -12.93 -8.00
C VAL A 300 -1.84 -11.84 -6.97
N PHE A 301 -2.35 -12.22 -5.80
CA PHE A 301 -2.45 -11.34 -4.64
C PHE A 301 -1.56 -11.85 -3.49
N GLY A 302 -0.92 -10.93 -2.78
CA GLY A 302 -0.36 -11.18 -1.46
C GLY A 302 -1.22 -10.55 -0.37
N TRP A 303 -1.28 -11.14 0.82
CA TRP A 303 -1.89 -10.48 1.99
C TRP A 303 -0.82 -9.99 2.95
N GLN A 304 -0.72 -8.68 3.15
CA GLN A 304 0.13 -8.13 4.20
C GLN A 304 -0.51 -8.32 5.57
N LEU A 305 0.25 -8.86 6.51
CA LEU A 305 -0.15 -9.07 7.89
C LEU A 305 0.55 -8.07 8.81
N TYR A 306 -0.24 -7.44 9.68
CA TYR A 306 0.25 -6.90 10.95
C TYR A 306 -0.24 -7.81 12.06
N VAL A 307 0.68 -8.41 12.79
CA VAL A 307 0.33 -9.21 13.97
C VAL A 307 -0.18 -8.25 15.05
N GLN A 308 -1.34 -8.57 15.59
CA GLN A 308 -1.98 -7.82 16.67
C GLN A 308 -1.58 -8.40 18.04
N VAL A 309 -1.47 -7.54 19.06
CA VAL A 309 -1.26 -7.93 20.46
C VAL A 309 -2.35 -8.89 20.93
N ASP A 310 -3.61 -8.62 20.56
CA ASP A 310 -4.66 -9.62 20.61
C ASP A 310 -4.48 -10.59 19.43
N ARG A 311 -3.72 -11.66 19.69
CA ARG A 311 -3.30 -12.60 18.66
C ARG A 311 -4.48 -13.25 17.93
N LYS A 312 -5.62 -13.46 18.62
CA LYS A 312 -6.84 -14.05 18.04
C LYS A 312 -7.37 -13.27 16.84
N LYS A 313 -7.25 -11.94 16.83
CA LYS A 313 -7.64 -11.11 15.66
C LYS A 313 -6.81 -11.47 14.43
N SER A 314 -5.51 -11.72 14.63
CA SER A 314 -4.60 -12.14 13.56
C SER A 314 -4.93 -13.55 13.07
N GLU A 315 -5.28 -14.46 13.98
CA GLU A 315 -5.65 -15.86 13.68
C GLU A 315 -6.97 -15.94 12.89
N THR A 316 -7.98 -15.17 13.30
CA THR A 316 -9.26 -15.02 12.57
C THR A 316 -9.04 -14.44 11.17
N MET A 317 -8.21 -13.41 11.04
CA MET A 317 -7.87 -12.85 9.72
C MET A 317 -7.15 -13.89 8.85
N LEU A 318 -6.12 -14.58 9.36
CA LEU A 318 -5.44 -15.65 8.61
C LEU A 318 -6.41 -16.77 8.17
N ALA A 319 -7.35 -17.17 9.03
CA ALA A 319 -8.39 -18.14 8.69
C ALA A 319 -9.39 -17.64 7.62
N ARG A 320 -9.62 -16.32 7.51
CA ARG A 320 -10.36 -15.69 6.41
C ARG A 320 -9.54 -15.72 5.11
N ILE A 321 -8.30 -15.24 5.17
CA ILE A 321 -7.37 -15.16 4.03
C ILE A 321 -7.09 -16.55 3.41
N ASN A 322 -6.90 -17.59 4.23
CA ASN A 322 -6.67 -18.96 3.74
C ASN A 322 -7.82 -19.52 2.88
N LYS A 323 -9.04 -18.95 2.96
CA LYS A 323 -10.18 -19.36 2.13
C LYS A 323 -10.17 -18.71 0.74
N LEU A 324 -9.41 -17.63 0.55
CA LEU A 324 -9.40 -16.82 -0.66
C LEU A 324 -8.31 -17.28 -1.62
N LYS A 325 -8.66 -18.20 -2.54
CA LYS A 325 -7.75 -18.81 -3.53
C LYS A 325 -6.98 -17.82 -4.42
N ALA A 326 -7.41 -16.56 -4.52
CA ALA A 326 -6.72 -15.50 -5.23
C ALA A 326 -5.45 -15.03 -4.50
N ILE A 327 -5.43 -15.12 -3.17
CA ILE A 327 -4.30 -14.78 -2.31
C ILE A 327 -3.35 -15.97 -2.27
N LYS A 328 -2.10 -15.74 -2.69
CA LYS A 328 -1.10 -16.79 -2.92
C LYS A 328 -0.01 -16.85 -1.84
N PHE A 329 0.18 -15.78 -1.06
CA PHE A 329 1.21 -15.69 -0.03
C PHE A 329 0.86 -14.66 1.05
N VAL A 330 1.49 -14.78 2.22
CA VAL A 330 1.38 -13.82 3.34
C VAL A 330 2.67 -13.01 3.45
N VAL A 331 2.53 -11.68 3.57
CA VAL A 331 3.63 -10.73 3.74
C VAL A 331 3.66 -10.24 5.19
N LEU A 332 4.49 -10.84 6.04
CA LEU A 332 4.68 -10.39 7.42
C LEU A 332 5.49 -9.10 7.42
N THR A 333 4.91 -8.01 7.93
CA THR A 333 5.59 -6.70 7.97
C THR A 333 6.27 -6.49 9.33
N LEU A 334 7.58 -6.19 9.29
CA LEU A 334 8.47 -6.12 10.46
C LEU A 334 9.10 -4.73 10.65
N ASP A 335 9.03 -3.84 9.66
CA ASP A 335 9.65 -2.48 9.71
C ASP A 335 8.89 -1.44 10.54
N ALA A 336 7.74 -1.79 11.12
CA ALA A 336 6.88 -0.86 11.86
C ALA A 336 6.32 -1.44 13.18
N PRO A 337 7.17 -1.92 14.13
CA PRO A 337 6.73 -2.34 15.47
C PRO A 337 6.22 -1.15 16.31
N ALA A 338 6.64 0.07 15.96
CA ALA A 338 6.07 1.31 16.44
C ALA A 338 5.68 2.20 15.24
N PRO A 339 4.60 3.02 15.36
CA PRO A 339 4.25 3.99 14.33
C PRO A 339 5.31 5.08 14.19
N GLY A 340 5.81 5.29 12.98
CA GLY A 340 6.64 6.47 12.67
C GLY A 340 5.87 7.77 12.86
N LYS A 341 6.57 8.82 13.27
CA LYS A 341 6.01 10.16 13.52
C LYS A 341 5.85 10.91 12.21
N ARG A 342 4.61 11.09 11.73
CA ARG A 342 4.35 11.66 10.39
C ARG A 342 3.75 13.06 10.50
N GLU A 343 4.61 14.08 10.49
CA GLU A 343 4.23 15.43 10.90
C GLU A 343 3.14 16.07 10.03
N ASP A 344 3.16 15.90 8.71
CA ASP A 344 2.11 16.40 7.81
C ASP A 344 0.72 15.82 8.14
N ASP A 345 0.65 14.53 8.51
CA ASP A 345 -0.58 13.81 8.89
C ASP A 345 -1.08 14.27 10.27
N GLU A 346 -0.18 14.45 11.24
CA GLU A 346 -0.52 15.02 12.55
C GLU A 346 -0.96 16.50 12.44
N ARG A 347 -0.30 17.30 11.58
CA ARG A 347 -0.59 18.72 11.33
C ARG A 347 -1.96 18.93 10.70
N HIS A 348 -2.36 18.10 9.74
CA HIS A 348 -3.72 18.15 9.19
C HIS A 348 -4.76 17.89 10.30
N ASN A 349 -4.51 16.89 11.16
CA ASN A 349 -5.37 16.59 12.31
C ASN A 349 -5.29 17.62 13.46
N LEU A 350 -4.36 18.58 13.41
CA LEU A 350 -4.35 19.77 14.27
C LEU A 350 -5.19 20.90 13.65
N ALA A 351 -5.04 21.17 12.35
CA ALA A 351 -5.81 22.20 11.65
C ALA A 351 -7.33 21.95 11.69
N SER A 352 -7.76 20.69 11.63
CA SER A 352 -9.17 20.30 11.81
C SER A 352 -9.70 20.44 13.24
N LYS A 353 -8.86 20.78 14.23
CA LYS A 353 -9.27 21.08 15.61
C LYS A 353 -9.43 22.58 15.90
N SER A 354 -8.98 23.46 15.00
CA SER A 354 -9.01 24.92 15.21
C SER A 354 -10.32 25.61 14.81
N SER A 355 -11.36 24.87 14.40
CA SER A 355 -12.71 25.45 14.22
C SER A 355 -13.28 25.94 15.58
N PRO A 356 -13.85 27.16 15.69
CA PRO A 356 -14.10 27.80 17.00
C PRO A 356 -15.17 27.18 17.91
N ALA A 357 -15.81 26.08 17.52
CA ALA A 357 -17.08 25.62 18.11
C ALA A 357 -16.96 24.72 19.35
N ALA A 358 -15.75 24.35 19.79
CA ALA A 358 -15.56 23.31 20.83
C ALA A 358 -14.48 23.66 21.88
N PHE A 359 -14.61 24.81 22.53
CA PHE A 359 -13.88 25.10 23.78
C PHE A 359 -14.84 25.04 24.99
N GLN A 360 -15.05 23.83 25.53
CA GLN A 360 -15.51 23.66 26.92
C GLN A 360 -14.34 23.09 27.74
N PRO A 361 -13.94 23.73 28.86
CA PRO A 361 -12.85 23.24 29.69
C PRO A 361 -13.32 22.06 30.55
N SER A 362 -12.94 20.84 30.15
CA SER A 362 -13.06 19.65 31.01
C SER A 362 -12.04 19.75 32.16
N MET A 363 -12.56 19.83 33.38
CA MET A 363 -11.78 19.81 34.63
C MET A 363 -11.26 18.39 34.94
N GLY A 364 -10.02 18.30 35.45
CA GLY A 364 -9.51 17.11 36.15
C GLY A 364 -8.91 16.02 35.27
N GLY A 365 -7.56 15.99 35.16
CA GLY A 365 -6.85 14.83 34.62
C GLY A 365 -5.42 15.13 34.19
N THR A 366 -4.44 14.77 35.02
CA THR A 366 -3.00 14.88 34.74
C THR A 366 -2.57 13.93 33.63
N ALA A 367 -2.53 14.44 32.39
CA ALA A 367 -1.88 13.77 31.26
C ALA A 367 -1.15 14.82 30.42
N GLY A 368 0.09 14.51 30.02
CA GLY A 368 0.99 15.43 29.30
C GLY A 368 0.45 15.91 27.93
N PRO A 369 1.18 16.82 27.25
CA PRO A 369 0.66 17.60 26.11
C PRO A 369 0.01 16.73 25.03
N ARG A 370 -1.32 16.80 24.94
CA ARG A 370 -2.14 15.92 24.09
C ARG A 370 -2.13 16.40 22.63
N GLY A 371 -1.04 16.12 21.93
CA GLY A 371 -0.90 16.34 20.48
C GLY A 371 -1.99 15.62 19.65
N SER A 372 -2.13 15.98 18.37
CA SER A 372 -3.09 15.29 17.50
C SER A 372 -2.50 14.01 16.92
N ILE A 373 -3.31 12.96 16.88
CA ILE A 373 -2.92 11.64 16.39
C ILE A 373 -3.25 11.58 14.90
N GLY A 374 -2.24 11.49 14.04
CA GLY A 374 -2.39 11.27 12.61
C GLY A 374 -3.05 9.92 12.29
N VAL A 375 -3.65 9.78 11.11
CA VAL A 375 -4.35 8.54 10.68
C VAL A 375 -3.40 7.34 10.73
N GLY A 376 -2.12 7.51 10.42
CA GLY A 376 -1.15 6.40 10.44
C GLY A 376 -0.94 5.84 11.84
N ARG A 377 -0.78 6.72 12.83
CA ARG A 377 -0.59 6.31 14.23
C ARG A 377 -1.82 5.61 14.80
N GLN A 378 -3.01 5.89 14.27
CA GLN A 378 -4.24 5.14 14.58
C GLN A 378 -4.21 3.74 13.95
N LEU A 379 -3.80 3.61 12.68
CA LEU A 379 -3.74 2.33 11.96
C LEU A 379 -2.73 1.32 12.54
N PHE A 380 -1.72 1.78 13.26
CA PHE A 380 -0.75 0.92 13.96
C PHE A 380 -1.16 0.60 15.41
N ALA A 381 -2.25 1.17 15.94
CA ALA A 381 -2.70 0.86 17.30
C ALA A 381 -3.04 -0.63 17.44
N GLY A 382 -2.47 -1.30 18.45
CA GLY A 382 -2.64 -2.73 18.67
C GLY A 382 -1.66 -3.65 17.92
N THR A 383 -0.75 -3.10 17.10
CA THR A 383 0.33 -3.88 16.47
C THR A 383 1.29 -4.44 17.53
N ASP A 384 1.67 -5.71 17.39
CA ASP A 384 2.55 -6.42 18.31
C ASP A 384 4.04 -6.09 18.02
N ALA A 385 4.68 -5.41 18.98
CA ALA A 385 6.10 -5.06 18.93
C ALA A 385 7.04 -6.18 19.43
N THR A 386 6.50 -7.32 19.89
CA THR A 386 7.28 -8.39 20.55
C THR A 386 7.70 -9.54 19.62
N LEU A 387 7.51 -9.39 18.31
CA LEU A 387 7.80 -10.44 17.33
C LEU A 387 9.30 -10.76 17.28
N THR A 388 9.63 -12.04 17.45
CA THR A 388 10.98 -12.58 17.23
C THR A 388 10.96 -13.72 16.21
N TRP A 389 12.11 -14.05 15.62
CA TRP A 389 12.28 -15.19 14.71
C TRP A 389 11.73 -16.50 15.30
N ASP A 390 12.08 -16.78 16.56
CA ASP A 390 11.71 -18.02 17.27
C ASP A 390 10.23 -18.12 17.66
N THR A 391 9.52 -16.99 17.75
CA THR A 391 8.12 -16.96 18.20
C THR A 391 7.13 -16.74 17.05
N ALA A 392 7.45 -15.83 16.12
CA ALA A 392 6.54 -15.44 15.06
C ALA A 392 6.39 -16.51 13.97
N LEU A 393 7.51 -17.12 13.54
CA LEU A 393 7.48 -18.11 12.45
C LEU A 393 6.78 -19.42 12.86
N PRO A 394 7.05 -20.02 14.04
CA PRO A 394 6.32 -21.22 14.48
C PRO A 394 4.84 -20.97 14.79
N TRP A 395 4.47 -19.74 15.19
CA TRP A 395 3.07 -19.36 15.33
C TRP A 395 2.37 -19.22 13.97
N LEU A 396 3.01 -18.58 12.97
CA LEU A 396 2.46 -18.47 11.61
C LEU A 396 2.26 -19.84 10.95
N ALA A 397 3.20 -20.76 11.12
CA ALA A 397 3.13 -22.12 10.57
C ALA A 397 1.88 -22.91 11.04
N LYS A 398 1.34 -22.58 12.22
CA LYS A 398 0.12 -23.21 12.76
C LYS A 398 -1.17 -22.64 12.14
N HIS A 399 -1.10 -21.45 11.54
CA HIS A 399 -2.28 -20.67 11.12
C HIS A 399 -2.35 -20.43 9.61
N THR A 400 -1.29 -20.71 8.84
CA THR A 400 -1.35 -20.72 7.38
C THR A 400 -0.32 -21.68 6.77
N SER A 401 -0.67 -22.29 5.64
CA SER A 401 0.24 -23.04 4.77
C SER A 401 0.69 -22.23 3.56
N LEU A 402 0.25 -20.98 3.42
CA LEU A 402 0.70 -20.09 2.37
C LEU A 402 2.18 -19.72 2.56
N PRO A 403 2.96 -19.57 1.47
CA PRO A 403 4.32 -19.04 1.51
C PRO A 403 4.42 -17.75 2.33
N ILE A 404 5.46 -17.65 3.16
CA ILE A 404 5.76 -16.43 3.93
C ILE A 404 6.79 -15.59 3.18
N VAL A 405 6.48 -14.30 3.05
CA VAL A 405 7.40 -13.24 2.64
C VAL A 405 7.61 -12.30 3.81
N LEU A 406 8.86 -11.98 4.16
CA LEU A 406 9.13 -10.97 5.19
C LEU A 406 9.33 -9.60 4.56
N LYS A 407 8.58 -8.59 4.98
CA LYS A 407 8.75 -7.20 4.55
C LYS A 407 9.37 -6.37 5.65
N GLY A 408 10.33 -5.53 5.28
CA GLY A 408 10.92 -4.52 6.16
C GLY A 408 12.37 -4.77 6.55
N LEU A 409 13.01 -5.73 5.87
CA LEU A 409 14.43 -6.03 6.06
C LEU A 409 15.26 -4.86 5.51
N GLN A 410 16.20 -4.40 6.31
CA GLN A 410 17.04 -3.23 6.02
C GLN A 410 18.54 -3.55 6.10
N THR A 411 18.90 -4.75 6.55
CA THR A 411 20.28 -5.25 6.68
C THR A 411 20.47 -6.53 5.85
N HIS A 412 21.72 -6.87 5.50
CA HIS A 412 22.02 -8.12 4.82
C HIS A 412 22.13 -9.30 5.80
N GLU A 413 22.37 -9.03 7.08
CA GLU A 413 22.37 -9.98 8.18
C GLU A 413 20.95 -10.57 8.38
N ASP A 414 19.92 -9.72 8.44
CA ASP A 414 18.52 -10.18 8.52
C ASP A 414 18.11 -10.99 7.28
N ALA A 415 18.62 -10.63 6.10
CA ALA A 415 18.36 -11.35 4.85
C ALA A 415 19.04 -12.73 4.84
N TYR A 416 20.26 -12.81 5.38
CA TYR A 416 20.95 -14.08 5.59
C TYR A 416 20.19 -14.98 6.58
N ILE A 417 19.78 -14.45 7.74
CA ILE A 417 18.97 -15.15 8.75
C ILE A 417 17.66 -15.65 8.14
N ALA A 418 16.92 -14.81 7.40
CA ALA A 418 15.71 -15.21 6.70
C ALA A 418 15.94 -16.42 5.77
N SER A 419 17.11 -16.50 5.12
CA SER A 419 17.47 -17.61 4.24
C SER A 419 17.73 -18.94 4.97
N LEU A 420 17.96 -18.91 6.28
CA LEU A 420 18.10 -20.10 7.13
C LEU A 420 16.73 -20.71 7.49
N HIS A 421 15.65 -19.94 7.41
CA HIS A 421 14.27 -20.38 7.67
C HIS A 421 13.52 -20.84 6.40
N ALA A 422 14.24 -21.10 5.31
CA ALA A 422 13.70 -21.88 4.19
C ALA A 422 13.45 -23.34 4.68
N PRO A 423 12.36 -24.01 4.25
CA PRO A 423 11.46 -23.65 3.16
C PRO A 423 10.25 -22.80 3.56
N GLN A 424 10.05 -22.42 4.83
CA GLN A 424 8.86 -21.68 5.28
C GLN A 424 8.86 -20.24 4.73
N ILE A 425 9.99 -19.54 4.85
CA ILE A 425 10.20 -18.27 4.16
C ILE A 425 10.54 -18.58 2.69
N LYS A 426 9.86 -17.91 1.77
CA LYS A 426 10.08 -18.02 0.32
C LYS A 426 10.54 -16.72 -0.34
N GLY A 427 10.38 -15.58 0.33
CA GLY A 427 10.87 -14.31 -0.17
C GLY A 427 11.08 -13.27 0.93
N ILE A 428 11.73 -12.17 0.55
CA ILE A 428 11.91 -10.99 1.40
C ILE A 428 11.65 -9.72 0.58
N ILE A 429 11.08 -8.69 1.19
CA ILE A 429 10.94 -7.35 0.62
C ILE A 429 11.84 -6.42 1.43
N LEU A 430 12.93 -5.97 0.80
CA LEU A 430 13.81 -4.95 1.34
C LEU A 430 13.05 -3.62 1.32
N SER A 431 12.86 -3.00 2.48
CA SER A 431 11.96 -1.86 2.65
C SER A 431 12.23 -1.13 3.97
N ASN A 432 12.17 0.20 3.96
CA ASN A 432 12.10 1.06 5.14
C ASN A 432 10.69 1.70 5.29
N HIS A 433 9.67 0.94 4.90
CA HIS A 433 8.28 1.39 4.81
C HIS A 433 8.05 2.62 3.88
N GLY A 434 8.90 2.81 2.86
CA GLY A 434 8.89 4.01 2.01
C GLY A 434 9.22 5.29 2.80
N GLY A 435 10.09 5.17 3.80
CA GLY A 435 10.50 6.20 4.75
C GLY A 435 9.46 6.56 5.81
N ARG A 436 8.48 5.68 6.12
CA ARG A 436 7.34 6.01 7.00
C ARG A 436 7.45 5.50 8.44
N ALA A 437 8.48 4.71 8.75
CA ALA A 437 8.68 4.14 10.08
C ALA A 437 9.83 4.84 10.82
N LEU A 438 11.08 4.48 10.50
CA LEU A 438 12.29 5.13 11.02
C LEU A 438 12.84 6.13 9.98
N ASP A 439 13.01 7.40 10.37
CA ASP A 439 13.75 8.34 9.54
C ASP A 439 15.27 8.15 9.69
N THR A 440 16.05 8.57 8.69
CA THR A 440 17.48 8.24 8.48
C THR A 440 17.80 6.76 8.24
N ALA A 441 16.79 5.91 8.06
CA ALA A 441 16.94 4.53 7.59
C ALA A 441 17.55 4.45 6.16
N PRO A 442 18.36 3.43 5.86
CA PRO A 442 19.02 3.31 4.56
C PRO A 442 18.02 3.04 3.43
N PRO A 443 18.32 3.47 2.19
CA PRO A 443 17.60 3.04 1.00
C PRO A 443 17.64 1.52 0.80
N ALA A 444 16.50 0.90 0.48
CA ALA A 444 16.42 -0.56 0.27
C ALA A 444 17.35 -1.10 -0.83
N VAL A 445 17.71 -0.26 -1.81
CA VAL A 445 18.68 -0.60 -2.86
C VAL A 445 20.11 -0.73 -2.31
N HIS A 446 20.45 -0.08 -1.19
CA HIS A 446 21.72 -0.30 -0.49
C HIS A 446 21.74 -1.69 0.16
N THR A 447 20.67 -2.09 0.84
CA THR A 447 20.52 -3.46 1.38
C THR A 447 20.64 -4.52 0.28
N LEU A 448 20.11 -4.25 -0.93
CA LEU A 448 20.26 -5.15 -2.08
C LEU A 448 21.74 -5.28 -2.54
N LEU A 449 22.49 -4.17 -2.53
CA LEU A 449 23.94 -4.15 -2.81
C LEU A 449 24.75 -4.88 -1.73
N GLU A 450 24.35 -4.74 -0.46
CA GLU A 450 24.97 -5.46 0.65
C GLU A 450 24.78 -6.98 0.53
N ILE A 451 23.55 -7.47 0.27
CA ILE A 451 23.29 -8.90 0.07
C ILE A 451 24.14 -9.43 -1.10
N ARG A 452 24.23 -8.68 -2.20
CA ARG A 452 25.11 -9.03 -3.35
C ARG A 452 26.59 -9.15 -2.98
N LYS A 453 27.06 -8.39 -1.98
CA LYS A 453 28.46 -8.34 -1.56
C LYS A 453 28.79 -9.36 -0.48
N TYR A 454 27.90 -9.57 0.48
CA TYR A 454 28.19 -10.27 1.74
C TYR A 454 27.49 -11.64 1.88
N CYS A 455 26.31 -11.83 1.29
CA CYS A 455 25.55 -13.09 1.37
C CYS A 455 24.79 -13.42 0.06
N PRO A 456 25.47 -13.48 -1.10
CA PRO A 456 24.83 -13.67 -2.41
C PRO A 456 24.07 -15.00 -2.55
N GLU A 457 24.33 -15.98 -1.70
CA GLU A 457 23.59 -17.24 -1.62
C GLU A 457 22.11 -17.08 -1.20
N VAL A 458 21.73 -15.93 -0.62
CA VAL A 458 20.32 -15.60 -0.33
C VAL A 458 19.47 -15.65 -1.60
N PHE A 459 19.99 -15.14 -2.74
CA PHE A 459 19.29 -15.15 -4.04
C PHE A 459 19.02 -16.55 -4.60
N ASN A 460 19.72 -17.58 -4.10
CA ASN A 460 19.50 -18.98 -4.50
C ASN A 460 18.42 -19.67 -3.66
N LYS A 461 18.03 -19.08 -2.52
CA LYS A 461 17.10 -19.66 -1.54
C LYS A 461 15.76 -18.94 -1.50
N LEU A 462 15.78 -17.62 -1.65
CA LEU A 462 14.63 -16.72 -1.49
C LEU A 462 14.46 -15.82 -2.71
N ASP A 463 13.20 -15.52 -3.05
CA ASP A 463 12.89 -14.40 -3.95
C ASP A 463 13.09 -13.07 -3.20
N VAL A 464 14.11 -12.31 -3.60
CA VAL A 464 14.42 -10.99 -3.02
C VAL A 464 13.69 -9.90 -3.83
N TRP A 465 12.81 -9.15 -3.20
CA TRP A 465 12.09 -8.00 -3.77
C TRP A 465 12.54 -6.71 -3.08
N VAL A 466 12.32 -5.55 -3.71
CA VAL A 466 12.64 -4.25 -3.11
C VAL A 466 11.49 -3.26 -3.29
N ASP A 467 11.29 -2.36 -2.33
CA ASP A 467 10.42 -1.19 -2.51
C ASP A 467 11.05 0.12 -2.00
N GLY A 468 10.35 1.23 -2.23
CA GLY A 468 10.76 2.56 -1.80
C GLY A 468 11.46 3.37 -2.89
N GLY A 469 10.99 4.60 -3.13
CA GLY A 469 11.67 5.59 -3.97
C GLY A 469 11.69 5.36 -5.48
N VAL A 470 11.19 4.23 -5.97
CA VAL A 470 11.09 3.90 -7.40
C VAL A 470 10.18 4.92 -8.12
N ARG A 471 10.70 5.61 -9.15
CA ARG A 471 9.94 6.61 -9.93
C ARG A 471 9.99 6.41 -11.45
N ARG A 472 10.94 5.64 -11.96
CA ARG A 472 11.13 5.41 -13.40
C ARG A 472 11.38 3.92 -13.68
N GLY A 473 11.04 3.45 -14.88
CA GLY A 473 11.38 2.10 -15.33
C GLY A 473 12.88 1.78 -15.27
N THR A 474 13.75 2.79 -15.39
CA THR A 474 15.20 2.64 -15.16
C THR A 474 15.54 2.23 -13.72
N ASP A 475 14.76 2.61 -12.73
CA ASP A 475 14.99 2.25 -11.32
C ASP A 475 14.62 0.79 -11.10
N VAL A 476 13.51 0.36 -11.71
CA VAL A 476 13.11 -1.05 -11.80
C VAL A 476 14.24 -1.86 -12.43
N VAL A 477 14.70 -1.50 -13.64
CA VAL A 477 15.80 -2.20 -14.34
C VAL A 477 17.08 -2.27 -13.50
N LYS A 478 17.48 -1.19 -12.82
CA LYS A 478 18.65 -1.19 -11.92
C LYS A 478 18.50 -2.23 -10.80
N ALA A 479 17.35 -2.27 -10.11
CA ALA A 479 17.09 -3.24 -9.05
C ALA A 479 17.09 -4.70 -9.58
N LEU A 480 16.51 -4.94 -10.76
CA LEU A 480 16.52 -6.28 -11.39
C LEU A 480 17.94 -6.72 -11.77
N CYS A 481 18.76 -5.83 -12.34
CA CYS A 481 20.18 -6.12 -12.60
C CYS A 481 20.95 -6.44 -11.30
N LEU A 482 20.58 -5.81 -10.19
CA LEU A 482 21.12 -6.08 -8.85
C LEU A 482 20.52 -7.34 -8.20
N GLY A 483 19.66 -8.10 -8.89
CA GLY A 483 19.16 -9.41 -8.45
C GLY A 483 17.80 -9.40 -7.76
N ALA A 484 17.12 -8.26 -7.69
CA ALA A 484 15.72 -8.27 -7.28
C ALA A 484 14.89 -9.11 -8.28
N ARG A 485 13.96 -9.93 -7.79
CA ARG A 485 12.94 -10.61 -8.61
C ARG A 485 11.83 -9.66 -9.03
N GLY A 486 11.53 -8.68 -8.18
CA GLY A 486 10.40 -7.77 -8.33
C GLY A 486 10.60 -6.46 -7.58
N VAL A 487 9.96 -5.40 -8.07
CA VAL A 487 10.14 -4.02 -7.61
C VAL A 487 8.80 -3.39 -7.24
N GLY A 488 8.73 -2.80 -6.05
CA GLY A 488 7.49 -2.38 -5.41
C GLY A 488 7.16 -0.91 -5.59
N ILE A 489 5.92 -0.61 -5.98
CA ILE A 489 5.37 0.74 -6.00
C ILE A 489 4.24 0.90 -4.96
N GLY A 490 4.40 1.89 -4.07
CA GLY A 490 3.37 2.25 -3.07
C GLY A 490 2.64 3.52 -3.48
N ARG A 491 3.21 4.68 -3.13
CA ARG A 491 2.62 6.00 -3.39
C ARG A 491 2.20 6.21 -4.85
N ALA A 492 2.98 5.73 -5.82
CA ALA A 492 2.66 5.89 -7.25
C ALA A 492 1.33 5.24 -7.68
N ALA A 493 0.96 4.10 -7.07
CA ALA A 493 -0.33 3.47 -7.34
C ALA A 493 -1.48 4.27 -6.71
N LEU A 494 -1.30 4.78 -5.49
CA LEU A 494 -2.27 5.67 -4.82
C LEU A 494 -2.46 7.01 -5.55
N TRP A 495 -1.38 7.58 -6.08
CA TRP A 495 -1.44 8.78 -6.91
C TRP A 495 -2.10 8.51 -8.26
N GLY A 496 -1.79 7.39 -8.92
CA GLY A 496 -2.52 6.96 -10.12
C GLY A 496 -4.02 6.87 -9.84
N LEU A 497 -4.39 6.19 -8.73
CA LEU A 497 -5.77 6.06 -8.30
C LEU A 497 -6.44 7.42 -8.05
N GLY A 498 -5.74 8.37 -7.42
CA GLY A 498 -6.24 9.73 -7.16
C GLY A 498 -6.21 10.67 -8.38
N ALA A 499 -5.48 10.33 -9.44
CA ALA A 499 -5.40 11.13 -10.66
C ALA A 499 -6.53 10.79 -11.66
N GLY A 500 -7.00 9.55 -11.68
CA GLY A 500 -7.99 9.08 -12.66
C GLY A 500 -8.60 7.71 -12.37
N GLY A 501 -8.74 7.32 -11.10
CA GLY A 501 -9.29 6.02 -10.72
C GLY A 501 -8.48 4.86 -11.30
N ILE A 502 -9.16 3.87 -11.89
CA ILE A 502 -8.53 2.69 -12.49
C ILE A 502 -7.58 3.09 -13.62
N GLU A 503 -8.01 3.98 -14.53
CA GLU A 503 -7.20 4.44 -15.67
C GLU A 503 -5.90 5.13 -15.25
N GLY A 504 -5.93 5.85 -14.12
CA GLY A 504 -4.72 6.47 -13.58
C GLY A 504 -3.74 5.46 -12.97
N VAL A 505 -4.20 4.36 -12.38
CA VAL A 505 -3.33 3.24 -11.96
C VAL A 505 -2.78 2.49 -13.17
N GLU A 506 -3.61 2.26 -14.20
CA GLU A 506 -3.15 1.70 -15.47
C GLU A 506 -2.08 2.58 -16.11
N ARG A 507 -2.24 3.91 -16.09
CA ARG A 507 -1.24 4.85 -16.59
C ARG A 507 0.05 4.85 -15.79
N THR A 508 -0.03 4.74 -14.45
CA THR A 508 1.13 4.52 -13.59
C THR A 508 1.90 3.27 -14.00
N LEU A 509 1.22 2.14 -14.22
CA LEU A 509 1.85 0.87 -14.63
C LEU A 509 2.40 0.92 -16.07
N GLN A 510 1.74 1.64 -16.98
CA GLN A 510 2.22 1.83 -18.36
C GLN A 510 3.45 2.74 -18.45
N SER A 511 3.70 3.57 -17.44
CA SER A 511 4.81 4.55 -17.41
C SER A 511 6.10 3.99 -16.78
N LEU A 512 6.12 2.70 -16.41
CA LEU A 512 7.21 1.99 -15.73
C LEU A 512 7.70 0.78 -16.55
#